data_AF-A0A951GZF8-F1
#
_entry.id   AF-A0A951GZF8-F1
#
_cell.length_a   1.000
_cell.length_b   1.000
_cell.length_c   1.000
_cell.angle_alpha   90.00
_cell.angle_beta   90.00
_cell.angle_gamma   90.00
#
_symmetry.space_group_name_H-M   'P 1'
#
loop_
_entity.id
_entity.type
_entity.pdbx_description
1 polymer ?
#
loop_
_entity_poly.entity_id
_entity_poly.type
_entity_poly.pdbx_seq_one_letter_code
_entity_poly.pdbx_strand_id
1 'polypeptide(L)'
;MTEVSERMSVLVREEIELAKAEVGQKVSSIARGAAAVALGAVFGVFAIVFGLLTLAWGLDSILISGAGNIWIGFAITFGALLALTLFAFLFAWRKLKVGAPTPSMAIDEAKKIRATVSAKPADQ
;
A
#
# COMPACT_ATOMS: atom_id res chain seq x y z
N MET A 1 23.80 22.62 -43.49
CA MET A 1 24.30 22.22 -42.16
C MET A 1 23.56 22.95 -41.04
N THR A 2 23.35 24.27 -41.14
CA THR A 2 22.65 25.09 -40.13
C THR A 2 21.17 24.72 -39.93
N GLU A 3 20.43 24.43 -41.00
CA GLU A 3 18.99 24.10 -40.91
C GLU A 3 18.70 22.83 -40.09
N VAL A 4 19.54 21.79 -40.21
CA VAL A 4 19.39 20.55 -39.44
C VAL A 4 19.64 20.81 -37.95
N SER A 5 20.65 21.63 -37.63
CA SER A 5 20.94 22.03 -36.25
C SER A 5 19.80 22.84 -35.63
N GLU A 6 19.18 23.74 -36.39
CA GLU A 6 18.03 24.53 -35.97
C GLU A 6 16.82 23.63 -35.65
N ARG A 7 16.49 22.71 -36.55
CA ARG A 7 15.37 21.76 -36.39
C ARG A 7 15.57 20.82 -35.19
N MET A 8 16.79 20.35 -34.96
CA MET A 8 17.11 19.52 -33.80
C MET A 8 16.97 20.30 -32.48
N SER A 9 17.38 21.57 -32.45
CA SER A 9 17.20 22.44 -31.28
C SER A 9 15.71 22.65 -30.95
N VAL A 10 14.88 22.83 -31.98
CA VAL A 10 13.42 22.94 -31.83
C VAL A 10 12.83 21.66 -31.25
N LEU A 11 13.17 20.48 -31.79
CA LEU A 11 12.67 19.19 -31.29
C LEU A 11 13.04 18.93 -29.83
N VAL A 12 14.30 19.19 -29.46
CA VAL A 12 14.75 19.01 -28.06
C VAL A 12 13.96 19.90 -27.12
N ARG A 13 13.65 21.13 -27.52
CA ARG A 13 12.83 22.03 -26.71
C ARG A 13 11.38 21.55 -26.60
N GLU A 14 10.80 21.07 -27.69
CA GLU A 14 9.44 20.51 -27.69
C GLU A 14 9.33 19.28 -26.77
N GLU A 15 10.30 18.38 -26.82
CA GLU A 15 10.36 17.21 -25.92
C GLU A 15 10.50 17.62 -24.45
N ILE A 16 11.28 18.66 -24.15
CA ILE A 16 11.38 19.22 -22.79
C ILE A 16 10.06 19.85 -22.36
N GLU A 17 9.40 20.60 -23.23
CA GLU A 17 8.10 21.22 -22.95
C GLU A 17 7.00 20.17 -22.73
N LEU A 18 7.00 19.10 -23.53
CA LEU A 18 6.11 17.95 -23.38
C LEU A 18 6.37 17.20 -22.08
N ALA A 19 7.62 16.84 -21.80
CA ALA A 19 8.00 16.16 -20.56
C ALA A 19 7.64 17.00 -19.34
N LYS A 20 7.85 18.32 -19.39
CA LYS A 20 7.44 19.24 -18.31
C LYS A 20 5.92 19.27 -18.14
N ALA A 21 5.16 19.26 -19.23
CA ALA A 21 3.70 19.20 -19.18
C ALA A 21 3.21 17.87 -18.58
N GLU A 22 3.76 16.74 -19.01
CA GLU A 22 3.40 15.41 -18.51
C GLU A 22 3.73 15.25 -17.02
N VAL A 23 4.95 15.64 -16.62
CA VAL A 23 5.36 15.63 -15.21
C VAL A 23 4.46 16.56 -14.38
N GLY A 24 4.14 17.76 -14.89
CA GLY A 24 3.25 18.69 -14.21
C GLY A 24 1.84 18.12 -14.00
N GLN A 25 1.26 17.50 -15.03
CA GLN A 25 -0.04 16.82 -14.93
C GLN A 25 0.01 15.66 -13.94
N LYS A 26 1.05 14.83 -14.00
CA LYS A 26 1.23 13.69 -13.12
C LYS A 26 1.40 14.11 -11.67
N VAL A 27 2.24 15.11 -11.39
CA VAL A 27 2.41 15.67 -10.04
C VAL A 27 1.10 16.25 -9.52
N SER A 28 0.37 17.01 -10.34
CA SER A 28 -0.94 17.56 -9.95
C SER A 28 -1.94 16.46 -9.60
N SER A 29 -2.02 15.39 -10.41
CA SER A 29 -2.89 14.24 -10.12
C SER A 29 -2.51 13.53 -8.82
N ILE A 30 -1.21 13.32 -8.57
CA ILE A 30 -0.70 12.69 -7.36
C ILE A 30 -0.98 13.57 -6.15
N ALA A 31 -0.76 14.88 -6.25
CA ALA A 31 -0.99 15.82 -5.16
C ALA A 31 -2.47 15.84 -4.74
N ARG A 32 -3.40 15.88 -5.71
CA ARG A 32 -4.84 15.81 -5.45
C ARG A 32 -5.25 14.47 -4.84
N GLY A 33 -4.72 13.37 -5.38
CA GLY A 33 -4.94 12.03 -4.84
C GLY A 33 -4.45 11.90 -3.40
N ALA A 34 -3.24 12.38 -3.11
CA ALA A 34 -2.64 12.38 -1.78
C ALA A 34 -3.45 13.22 -0.79
N ALA A 35 -3.93 14.40 -1.20
CA ALA A 35 -4.80 15.24 -0.37
C ALA A 35 -6.11 14.52 -0.04
N ALA A 36 -6.75 13.88 -1.02
CA ALA A 36 -7.98 13.11 -0.80
C ALA A 36 -7.75 11.93 0.15
N VAL A 37 -6.64 11.19 -0.02
CA VAL A 37 -6.27 10.08 0.88
C VAL A 37 -6.00 10.59 2.29
N ALA A 38 -5.28 11.72 2.45
CA ALA A 38 -5.01 12.29 3.76
C ALA A 38 -6.30 12.70 4.48
N LEU A 39 -7.22 13.39 3.80
CA LEU A 39 -8.53 13.75 4.34
C LEU A 39 -9.34 12.50 4.70
N GLY A 40 -9.40 11.53 3.79
CA GLY A 40 -10.08 10.26 4.02
C GLY A 40 -9.53 9.49 5.21
N ALA A 41 -8.19 9.48 5.40
CA ALA A 41 -7.56 8.86 6.55
C ALA A 41 -7.93 9.57 7.85
N VAL A 42 -7.89 10.90 7.89
CA VAL A 42 -8.28 11.68 9.08
C VAL A 42 -9.75 11.43 9.45
N PHE A 43 -10.66 11.57 8.49
CA PHE A 43 -12.08 11.33 8.75
C PHE A 43 -12.38 9.86 9.06
N GLY A 44 -11.67 8.92 8.44
CA GLY A 44 -11.79 7.49 8.72
C GLY A 44 -11.39 7.17 10.16
N VAL A 45 -10.30 7.75 10.66
CA VAL A 45 -9.89 7.60 12.07
C VAL A 45 -10.96 8.15 13.00
N PHE A 46 -11.49 9.36 12.73
CA PHE A 46 -12.57 9.91 13.54
C PHE A 46 -13.83 9.04 13.50
N ALA A 47 -14.22 8.54 12.33
CA ALA A 47 -15.38 7.66 12.18
C ALA A 47 -15.22 6.37 13.00
N ILE A 48 -14.03 5.78 13.04
CA ILE A 48 -13.73 4.60 13.87
C ILE A 48 -13.84 4.95 15.36
N VAL A 49 -13.23 6.05 15.80
CA VAL A 49 -13.26 6.47 17.21
C VAL A 49 -14.70 6.73 17.66
N PHE A 50 -15.45 7.53 16.91
CA PHE A 50 -16.85 7.81 17.22
C PHE A 50 -17.71 6.55 17.14
N GLY A 51 -17.50 5.67 16.16
CA GLY A 51 -18.20 4.40 16.05
C GLY A 51 -17.98 3.48 17.26
N LEU A 52 -16.74 3.39 17.76
CA LEU A 52 -16.42 2.62 18.97
C LEU A 52 -17.03 3.23 20.23
N LEU A 53 -17.04 4.56 20.34
CA LEU A 53 -17.75 5.24 21.42
C LEU A 53 -19.26 4.98 21.34
N THR A 54 -19.88 5.15 20.18
CA THR A 54 -21.29 4.84 19.97
C THR A 54 -21.61 3.39 20.32
N LEU A 55 -20.74 2.44 19.97
CA LEU A 55 -20.90 1.04 20.35
C LEU A 55 -20.84 0.87 21.88
N ALA A 56 -19.86 1.44 22.55
CA ALA A 56 -19.73 1.34 24.00
C ALA A 56 -20.94 1.94 24.75
N TRP A 57 -21.35 3.15 24.37
CA TRP A 57 -22.54 3.82 24.90
C TRP A 57 -23.84 3.06 24.55
N GLY A 58 -23.93 2.52 23.34
CA GLY A 58 -25.06 1.71 22.90
C GLY A 58 -25.19 0.41 23.70
N LEU A 59 -24.07 -0.30 23.91
CA LEU A 59 -24.05 -1.52 24.72
C LEU A 59 -24.40 -1.24 26.18
N ASP A 60 -23.87 -0.16 26.76
CA ASP A 60 -24.25 0.28 28.12
C ASP A 60 -25.76 0.54 28.21
N SER A 61 -26.30 1.33 27.28
CA SER A 61 -27.72 1.69 27.30
C SER A 61 -28.69 0.53 27.05
N ILE A 62 -28.29 -0.49 26.28
CA ILE A 62 -29.18 -1.61 25.93
C ILE A 62 -29.01 -2.78 26.91
N LEU A 63 -27.78 -3.20 27.21
CA LEU A 63 -27.51 -4.44 27.93
C LEU A 63 -27.43 -4.24 29.45
N ILE A 64 -27.09 -3.04 29.90
CA ILE A 64 -26.72 -2.76 31.30
C ILE A 64 -27.63 -1.64 31.88
N SER A 65 -28.73 -1.31 31.19
CA SER A 65 -29.70 -0.32 31.64
C SER A 65 -30.14 -0.59 33.09
N GLY A 66 -29.77 0.31 34.00
CA GLY A 66 -30.11 0.22 35.42
C GLY A 66 -29.08 -0.46 36.34
N ALA A 67 -28.01 -1.10 35.81
CA ALA A 67 -26.94 -1.67 36.64
C ALA A 67 -25.91 -0.62 37.12
N GLY A 68 -26.00 0.62 36.63
CA GLY A 68 -25.30 1.79 37.18
C GLY A 68 -23.83 1.92 36.84
N ASN A 69 -23.25 1.05 36.01
CA ASN A 69 -21.82 1.07 35.72
C ASN A 69 -21.50 1.13 34.21
N ILE A 70 -21.33 2.36 33.72
CA ILE A 70 -20.92 2.70 32.35
C ILE A 70 -19.71 1.91 31.85
N TRP A 71 -18.79 1.52 32.74
CA TRP A 71 -17.55 0.85 32.37
C TRP A 71 -17.77 -0.52 31.74
N ILE A 72 -18.92 -1.17 31.96
CA ILE A 72 -19.21 -2.50 31.42
C ILE A 72 -19.37 -2.44 29.89
N GLY A 73 -20.11 -1.47 29.35
CA GLY A 73 -20.26 -1.29 27.89
C GLY A 73 -18.91 -1.04 27.21
N PHE A 74 -18.06 -0.24 27.84
CA PHE A 74 -16.69 0.02 27.37
C PHE A 74 -15.79 -1.23 27.46
N ALA A 75 -15.91 -2.03 28.52
CA ALA A 75 -15.15 -3.26 28.69
C ALA A 75 -15.51 -4.31 27.62
N ILE A 76 -16.79 -4.44 27.26
CA ILE A 76 -17.24 -5.33 26.19
C ILE A 76 -16.67 -4.87 24.84
N THR A 77 -16.79 -3.58 24.52
CA THR A 77 -16.21 -3.00 23.30
C THR A 77 -14.71 -3.22 23.23
N PHE A 78 -14.00 -3.04 24.34
CA PHE A 78 -12.57 -3.31 24.44
C PHE A 78 -12.23 -4.80 24.22
N GLY A 79 -12.99 -5.71 24.83
CA GLY A 79 -12.83 -7.15 24.62
C GLY A 79 -13.04 -7.55 23.15
N ALA A 80 -14.04 -6.96 22.48
CA ALA A 80 -14.27 -7.17 21.05
C ALA A 80 -13.08 -6.70 20.20
N LEU A 81 -12.49 -5.54 20.52
CA LEU A 81 -11.29 -5.06 19.85
C LEU A 81 -10.10 -6.00 20.05
N LEU A 82 -9.87 -6.50 21.26
CA LEU A 82 -8.80 -7.47 21.51
C LEU A 82 -8.97 -8.76 20.70
N ALA A 83 -10.21 -9.26 20.60
CA ALA A 83 -10.51 -10.43 19.77
C ALA A 83 -10.21 -10.18 18.29
N LEU A 84 -10.61 -9.02 17.75
CA LEU A 84 -10.29 -8.62 16.38
C LEU A 84 -8.79 -8.45 16.15
N THR A 85 -8.07 -7.82 17.09
CA THR A 85 -6.61 -7.68 17.04
C THR A 85 -5.93 -9.04 17.02
N LEU A 86 -6.34 -9.96 17.90
CA LEU A 86 -5.78 -11.30 17.94
C LEU A 86 -6.04 -12.05 16.62
N PHE A 87 -7.26 -11.98 16.10
CA PHE A 87 -7.60 -12.61 14.82
C PHE A 87 -6.76 -12.05 13.67
N ALA A 88 -6.66 -10.71 13.55
CA ALA A 88 -5.87 -10.05 12.52
C ALA A 88 -4.39 -10.42 12.63
N PHE A 89 -3.83 -10.42 13.84
CA PHE A 89 -2.45 -10.81 14.09
C PHE A 89 -2.19 -12.27 13.68
N LEU A 90 -3.04 -13.21 14.11
CA LEU A 90 -2.92 -14.61 13.74
C LEU A 90 -3.04 -14.82 12.23
N PHE A 91 -3.97 -14.12 11.57
CA PHE A 91 -4.13 -14.17 10.12
C PHE A 91 -2.87 -13.66 9.39
N ALA A 92 -2.35 -12.50 9.79
CA ALA A 92 -1.14 -11.94 9.21
C ALA A 92 0.08 -12.84 9.44
N TRP A 93 0.23 -13.37 10.65
CA TRP A 93 1.32 -14.29 11.01
C TRP A 93 1.32 -15.56 10.15
N ARG A 94 0.14 -16.13 9.86
CA ARG A 94 0.01 -17.27 8.95
C ARG A 94 0.43 -16.92 7.52
N LYS A 95 0.12 -15.72 7.03
CA LYS A 95 0.49 -15.27 5.69
C LYS A 95 1.98 -14.99 5.57
N LEU A 96 2.59 -14.35 6.56
CA LEU A 96 4.02 -14.05 6.56
C LEU A 96 4.88 -15.32 6.66
N LYS A 97 4.38 -16.37 7.31
CA LYS A 97 5.05 -17.68 7.39
C LYS A 97 5.19 -18.42 6.06
N VAL A 98 4.48 -18.02 5.01
CA VAL A 98 4.54 -18.68 3.69
C VAL A 98 5.90 -18.46 3.00
N GLY A 99 6.75 -17.56 3.52
CA GLY A 99 8.08 -17.28 2.97
C GLY A 99 8.01 -16.47 1.68
N ALA A 100 9.13 -15.83 1.32
CA ALA A 100 9.20 -15.11 0.05
C ALA A 100 9.08 -16.11 -1.11
N PRO A 101 8.26 -15.82 -2.14
CA PRO A 101 8.23 -16.63 -3.34
C PRO A 101 9.63 -16.60 -3.97
N THR A 102 10.32 -17.74 -3.93
CA THR A 102 11.60 -17.88 -4.61
C THR A 102 11.31 -18.27 -6.06
N PRO A 103 11.85 -17.55 -7.06
CA PRO A 103 11.62 -17.86 -8.47
C PRO A 103 12.51 -19.04 -8.86
N SER A 104 12.24 -20.22 -8.29
CA SER A 104 13.02 -21.44 -8.48
C SER A 104 13.19 -21.78 -9.95
N MET A 105 12.14 -21.60 -10.75
CA MET A 105 12.15 -21.84 -12.19
C MET A 105 13.13 -20.90 -12.93
N ALA A 106 13.12 -19.61 -12.61
CA ALA A 106 14.06 -18.64 -13.21
C ALA A 106 15.51 -18.88 -12.75
N ILE A 107 15.69 -19.28 -11.49
CA ILE A 107 17.01 -19.68 -10.96
C ILE A 107 17.53 -20.91 -11.69
N ASP A 108 16.68 -21.90 -11.95
CA ASP A 108 17.06 -23.13 -12.66
C ASP A 108 17.35 -22.88 -14.15
N GLU A 109 16.60 -22.00 -14.82
CA GLU A 109 16.92 -21.55 -16.17
C GLU A 109 18.27 -20.81 -16.24
N ALA A 110 18.52 -19.88 -15.32
CA ALA A 110 19.79 -19.18 -15.23
C ALA A 110 20.97 -20.16 -15.00
N LYS A 111 20.78 -21.18 -14.15
CA LYS A 111 21.78 -22.24 -13.95
C LYS A 111 22.05 -23.05 -15.23
N LYS A 112 21.02 -23.39 -16.00
CA LYS A 112 21.16 -24.10 -17.29
C LYS A 112 21.91 -23.25 -18.32
N ILE A 113 21.57 -21.97 -18.45
CA ILE A 113 22.27 -21.03 -19.36
C ILE A 113 23.75 -20.94 -18.99
N ARG A 114 24.06 -20.76 -17.69
CA ARG A 114 25.45 -20.73 -17.20
C ARG A 114 26.20 -22.03 -17.53
N ALA A 115 25.57 -23.19 -17.33
CA ALA A 115 26.18 -24.48 -17.66
C ALA A 115 26.50 -24.60 -19.16
N THR A 116 25.61 -24.16 -20.05
CA THR A 116 25.85 -24.16 -21.50
C THR A 116 26.98 -23.21 -21.91
N VAL A 117 27.06 -22.03 -21.28
CA VAL A 117 28.12 -21.05 -21.56
C VAL A 117 29.48 -21.51 -21.00
N SER A 118 29.51 -22.10 -19.81
CA SER A 118 30.75 -22.58 -19.17
C SER A 118 31.23 -23.93 -19.68
N ALA A 119 30.35 -24.78 -20.23
CA ALA A 119 30.74 -26.03 -20.90
C ALA A 119 31.39 -25.79 -22.28
N LYS A 120 31.36 -24.55 -22.77
CA LYS A 120 32.09 -24.13 -23.97
C LYS A 120 33.32 -23.28 -23.61
N PRO A 121 34.47 -23.91 -23.30
CA PRO A 121 35.75 -23.28 -23.56
C PRO A 121 36.72 -24.19 -24.34
N ALA A 122 37.35 -23.59 -25.35
CA ALA A 122 38.56 -24.00 -26.06
C ALA A 122 38.48 -25.27 -26.94
N ASP A 123 37.81 -25.14 -28.10
CA ASP A 123 38.23 -25.85 -29.33
C ASP A 123 37.76 -24.99 -30.52
N GLN A 124 38.42 -23.84 -30.69
CA GLN A 124 38.61 -23.13 -31.97
C GLN A 124 39.96 -22.43 -31.92
#